data_AF-A0A9E7ZQF0-F1
#
_entry.id   AF-A0A9E7ZQF0-F1
#
_cell.length_a   1.000
_cell.length_b   1.000
_cell.length_c   1.000
_cell.angle_alpha   90.00
_cell.angle_beta   90.00
_cell.angle_gamma   90.00
#
_symmetry.space_group_name_H-M   'P 1'
#
loop_
_entity.id
_entity.type
_entity.pdbx_description
1 polymer ?
#
loop_
_entity_poly.entity_id
_entity_poly.type
_entity_poly.pdbx_seq_one_letter_code
_entity_poly.pdbx_strand_id
1 'polypeptide(L)'
;MADISIDDSVGIGGANLPGDVAKITAALLAIGPNRGGLATAPTSLDALGKAIKAFQTRQVLPVRDGRVDKVGNTIRRINLLLGAPGPSPKPTPPGNTGEIRPIPDIGTLKREIEQNSWSPVQSSLRSEMLFGWTGVRGKGKLFYFELDETVVPRWFGVLVPDGEVDFSKIHVFFHPLPGQAGYNDATYHNRGAFFGIFRYLGGDRIDLAVQFCAANTGRVLIMPLFTNQVGSTCGVLPARWEDLFGRILAMTKSGGADGANSPVAITDMIVSSFSNGISYSHAFRSRAGLRERLAGVIDFDGAISTSGHLSAQIVTPPGRVARMQQMFAVEKALPDLAVRGIFPLPSPRWLSDTSPFKTILPKTPQAALLAVHPLIAQHMMFTASRYLA
;
A
#
# COMPACT_ATOMS: atom_id res chain seq x y z
N MET A 1 -3.87 18.07 -9.53
CA MET A 1 -4.84 17.18 -10.22
C MET A 1 -5.68 18.05 -11.13
N ALA A 2 -6.05 17.58 -12.32
CA ALA A 2 -7.01 18.29 -13.16
C ALA A 2 -8.39 18.28 -12.49
N ASP A 3 -9.11 19.39 -12.60
CA ASP A 3 -10.49 19.49 -12.09
C ASP A 3 -11.38 18.45 -12.75
N ILE A 4 -12.26 17.83 -11.96
CA ILE A 4 -13.27 16.91 -12.49
C ILE A 4 -14.34 17.72 -13.21
N SER A 5 -14.60 17.36 -14.46
CA SER A 5 -15.72 17.84 -15.26
C SER A 5 -16.64 16.68 -15.66
N ILE A 6 -17.94 16.94 -15.63
CA ILE A 6 -18.97 16.02 -16.12
C ILE A 6 -19.66 16.61 -17.36
N ASP A 7 -20.09 15.76 -18.26
CA ASP A 7 -20.74 16.17 -19.51
C ASP A 7 -22.21 16.52 -19.28
N ASP A 8 -22.87 15.80 -18.37
CA ASP A 8 -24.24 16.03 -17.89
C ASP A 8 -24.38 15.69 -16.39
N SER A 9 -25.58 15.87 -15.83
CA SER A 9 -25.94 15.68 -14.43
C SER A 9 -25.89 14.22 -13.95
N VAL A 10 -25.45 14.03 -12.71
CA VAL A 10 -25.28 12.71 -12.06
C VAL A 10 -26.06 12.66 -10.74
N GLY A 11 -26.66 11.51 -10.41
CA GLY A 11 -27.41 11.29 -9.17
C GLY A 11 -28.92 11.34 -9.38
N ILE A 12 -29.67 11.75 -8.35
CA ILE A 12 -31.14 11.73 -8.34
C ILE A 12 -31.68 12.64 -9.44
N GLY A 13 -32.46 12.08 -10.36
CA GLY A 13 -33.06 12.81 -11.49
C GLY A 13 -32.06 13.35 -12.52
N GLY A 14 -30.79 12.93 -12.48
CA GLY A 14 -29.78 13.30 -13.46
C GLY A 14 -29.80 12.42 -14.72
N ALA A 15 -29.09 12.85 -15.76
CA ALA A 15 -28.90 12.08 -16.99
C ALA A 15 -28.09 10.78 -16.75
N ASN A 16 -27.20 10.76 -15.76
CA ASN A 16 -26.44 9.60 -15.31
C ASN A 16 -25.66 8.91 -16.43
N LEU A 17 -24.98 9.69 -17.28
CA LEU A 17 -24.07 9.14 -18.29
C LEU A 17 -23.00 8.26 -17.61
N PRO A 18 -22.71 7.05 -18.12
CA PRO A 18 -21.81 6.11 -17.45
C PRO A 18 -20.44 6.70 -17.10
N GLY A 19 -19.87 7.53 -17.99
CA GLY A 19 -18.59 8.21 -17.76
C GLY A 19 -18.64 9.19 -16.59
N ASP A 20 -19.72 9.96 -16.45
CA ASP A 20 -19.86 10.95 -15.39
C ASP A 20 -20.17 10.31 -14.04
N VAL A 21 -20.98 9.24 -14.04
CA VAL A 21 -21.23 8.39 -12.86
C VAL A 21 -19.90 7.85 -12.31
N ALA A 22 -19.02 7.34 -13.18
CA ALA A 22 -17.71 6.84 -12.78
C ALA A 22 -16.82 7.94 -12.20
N LYS A 23 -16.75 9.12 -12.86
CA LYS A 23 -15.98 10.28 -12.37
C LYS A 23 -16.45 10.73 -10.98
N ILE A 24 -17.75 10.92 -10.77
CA ILE A 24 -18.30 11.38 -9.48
C ILE A 24 -18.13 10.32 -8.39
N THR A 25 -18.32 9.05 -8.72
CA THR A 25 -18.08 7.94 -7.77
C THR A 25 -16.62 7.91 -7.32
N ALA A 26 -15.68 7.97 -8.27
CA ALA A 26 -14.25 8.02 -7.96
C ALA A 26 -13.88 9.25 -7.13
N ALA A 27 -14.45 10.41 -7.44
CA ALA A 27 -14.26 11.65 -6.71
C ALA A 27 -14.70 11.53 -5.24
N LEU A 28 -15.91 11.03 -5.01
CA LEU A 28 -16.46 10.87 -3.68
C LEU A 28 -15.68 9.82 -2.88
N LEU A 29 -15.22 8.74 -3.51
CA LEU A 29 -14.32 7.76 -2.89
C LEU A 29 -12.99 8.39 -2.47
N ALA A 30 -12.39 9.22 -3.33
CA ALA A 30 -11.15 9.94 -3.02
C ALA A 30 -11.33 10.98 -1.90
N ILE A 31 -12.51 11.59 -1.79
CA ILE A 31 -12.84 12.53 -0.70
C ILE A 31 -12.93 11.81 0.66
N GLY A 32 -13.54 10.62 0.67
CA GLY A 32 -13.73 9.78 1.84
C GLY A 32 -14.83 10.26 2.82
N PRO A 33 -15.36 9.37 3.68
CA PRO A 33 -16.57 9.61 4.46
C PRO A 33 -16.48 10.78 5.46
N ASN A 34 -15.30 11.06 6.02
CA ASN A 34 -15.12 12.16 6.98
C ASN A 34 -15.41 13.53 6.38
N ARG A 35 -15.15 13.67 5.09
CA ARG A 35 -15.44 14.88 4.29
C ARG A 35 -16.74 14.70 3.49
N GLY A 36 -17.60 13.77 3.90
CA GLY A 36 -18.89 13.49 3.28
C GLY A 36 -18.83 12.63 2.02
N GLY A 37 -17.65 12.15 1.62
CA GLY A 37 -17.46 11.25 0.48
C GLY A 37 -17.90 9.81 0.77
N LEU A 38 -17.49 8.88 -0.08
CA LEU A 38 -17.85 7.47 -0.02
C LEU A 38 -16.77 6.63 0.68
N ALA A 39 -17.19 5.61 1.42
CA ALA A 39 -16.29 4.57 1.95
C ALA A 39 -16.11 3.39 0.96
N THR A 40 -17.17 3.08 0.21
CA THR A 40 -17.21 2.03 -0.82
C THR A 40 -18.01 2.50 -2.02
N ALA A 41 -17.78 1.89 -3.18
CA ALA A 41 -18.53 2.24 -4.39
C ALA A 41 -20.02 1.87 -4.19
N PRO A 42 -20.96 2.74 -4.60
CA PRO A 42 -22.38 2.48 -4.48
C PRO A 42 -22.77 1.36 -5.46
N THR A 43 -23.69 0.50 -5.02
CA THR A 43 -24.15 -0.66 -5.80
C THR A 43 -25.26 -0.34 -6.80
N SER A 44 -25.78 0.90 -6.79
CA SER A 44 -26.83 1.38 -7.68
C SER A 44 -26.81 2.90 -7.83
N LEU A 45 -27.53 3.42 -8.83
CA LEU A 45 -27.72 4.87 -9.01
C LEU A 45 -28.50 5.51 -7.85
N ASP A 46 -29.45 4.79 -7.26
CA ASP A 46 -30.17 5.26 -6.06
C ASP A 46 -29.22 5.39 -4.86
N ALA A 47 -28.34 4.41 -4.66
CA ALA A 47 -27.33 4.46 -3.61
C ALA A 47 -26.33 5.61 -3.85
N LEU A 48 -25.94 5.86 -5.11
CA LEU A 48 -25.10 6.99 -5.48
C LEU A 48 -25.81 8.33 -5.19
N GLY A 49 -27.08 8.47 -5.56
CA GLY A 49 -27.87 9.67 -5.28
C GLY A 49 -27.98 9.98 -3.79
N LYS A 50 -28.23 8.96 -2.97
CA LYS A 50 -28.22 9.08 -1.50
C LYS A 50 -26.86 9.49 -0.95
N ALA A 51 -25.77 8.94 -1.50
CA ALA A 51 -24.42 9.33 -1.12
C ALA A 51 -24.08 10.77 -1.50
N ILE A 52 -24.48 11.23 -2.68
CA ILE A 52 -24.34 12.63 -3.10
C ILE A 52 -25.12 13.54 -2.15
N LYS A 53 -26.33 13.16 -1.75
CA LYS A 53 -27.14 13.93 -0.80
C LYS A 53 -26.48 14.02 0.58
N ALA A 54 -25.91 12.92 1.06
CA ALA A 54 -25.14 12.88 2.29
C ALA A 54 -23.91 13.79 2.21
N PHE A 55 -23.17 13.74 1.09
CA PHE A 55 -22.05 14.65 0.82
C PHE A 55 -22.47 16.12 0.87
N GLN A 56 -23.51 16.49 0.12
CA GLN A 56 -24.03 17.86 0.07
C GLN A 56 -24.44 18.35 1.47
N THR A 57 -25.09 17.49 2.25
CA THR A 57 -25.50 17.80 3.63
C THR A 57 -24.28 18.01 4.53
N ARG A 58 -23.31 17.10 4.47
CA ARG A 58 -22.08 17.16 5.27
C ARG A 58 -21.21 18.37 4.93
N GLN A 59 -21.19 18.78 3.66
CA GLN A 59 -20.49 19.96 3.18
C GLN A 59 -21.30 21.25 3.32
N VAL A 60 -22.48 21.18 3.93
CA VAL A 60 -23.37 22.32 4.19
C VAL A 60 -23.68 23.11 2.91
N LEU A 61 -23.89 22.39 1.81
CA LEU A 61 -24.18 23.02 0.52
C LEU A 61 -25.61 23.60 0.49
N PRO A 62 -25.85 24.65 -0.32
CA PRO A 62 -27.17 25.26 -0.45
C PRO A 62 -28.25 24.31 -1.00
N VAL A 63 -27.86 23.37 -1.87
CA VAL A 63 -28.73 22.36 -2.47
C VAL A 63 -28.28 20.97 -2.02
N ARG A 64 -29.24 20.14 -1.56
CA ARG A 64 -29.04 18.83 -0.93
C ARG A 64 -30.02 17.79 -1.48
N ASP A 65 -30.08 17.71 -2.80
CA ASP A 65 -31.04 16.94 -3.58
C ASP A 65 -30.51 15.57 -4.03
N GLY A 66 -29.23 15.28 -3.82
CA GLY A 66 -28.59 14.06 -4.32
C GLY A 66 -28.21 14.12 -5.79
N ARG A 67 -28.12 15.31 -6.38
CA ARG A 67 -27.75 15.54 -7.77
C ARG A 67 -26.49 16.40 -7.88
N VAL A 68 -25.63 16.08 -8.85
CA VAL A 68 -24.46 16.86 -9.22
C VAL A 68 -24.68 17.41 -10.63
N ASP A 69 -24.80 18.73 -10.76
CA ASP A 69 -24.89 19.40 -12.05
C ASP A 69 -23.52 19.82 -12.58
N LYS A 70 -23.40 19.88 -13.91
CA LYS A 70 -22.18 20.20 -14.66
C LYS A 70 -21.44 21.46 -14.17
N VAL A 71 -22.18 22.48 -13.77
CA VAL A 71 -21.63 23.77 -13.30
C VAL A 71 -22.12 24.10 -11.88
N GLY A 72 -22.57 23.08 -11.14
CA GLY A 72 -23.23 23.24 -9.84
C GLY A 72 -22.28 23.48 -8.66
N ASN A 73 -22.86 23.82 -7.51
CA ASN A 73 -22.10 23.99 -6.26
C ASN A 73 -21.44 22.69 -5.79
N THR A 74 -22.07 21.55 -6.05
CA THR A 74 -21.56 20.24 -5.63
C THR A 74 -20.26 19.87 -6.36
N ILE A 75 -20.20 20.03 -7.68
CA ILE A 75 -18.97 19.72 -8.45
C ILE A 75 -17.83 20.69 -8.10
N ARG A 76 -18.13 21.98 -7.90
CA ARG A 76 -17.13 22.96 -7.42
C ARG A 76 -16.56 22.58 -6.06
N ARG A 77 -17.40 22.14 -5.13
CA ARG A 77 -16.94 21.70 -3.80
C ARG A 77 -16.12 20.42 -3.88
N ILE A 78 -16.50 19.47 -4.74
CA ILE A 78 -15.73 18.25 -5.00
C ILE A 78 -14.33 18.62 -5.50
N ASN A 79 -14.21 19.46 -6.53
CA ASN A 79 -12.92 19.90 -7.07
C ASN A 79 -12.09 20.65 -6.02
N LEU A 80 -12.73 21.52 -5.21
CA LEU A 80 -12.05 22.19 -4.10
C LEU A 80 -11.49 21.19 -3.07
N LEU A 81 -12.21 20.13 -2.72
CA LEU A 81 -11.75 19.13 -1.74
C LEU A 81 -10.68 18.18 -2.29
N LEU A 82 -10.62 18.03 -3.62
CA LEU A 82 -9.60 17.25 -4.32
C LEU A 82 -8.35 18.09 -4.65
N GLY A 83 -8.50 19.39 -4.85
CA GLY A 83 -7.45 20.36 -5.17
C GLY A 83 -6.89 21.11 -3.97
N ALA A 84 -7.63 21.23 -2.87
CA ALA A 84 -7.08 21.72 -1.62
C ALA A 84 -6.02 20.72 -1.14
N PRO A 85 -4.80 21.16 -0.79
CA PRO A 85 -4.02 20.41 0.18
C PRO A 85 -4.95 20.30 1.39
N GLY A 86 -5.50 19.10 1.63
CA GLY A 86 -6.29 18.86 2.83
C GLY A 86 -5.51 19.45 3.99
N PRO A 87 -6.16 20.11 4.98
CA PRO A 87 -5.44 20.86 6.01
C PRO A 87 -4.25 20.02 6.43
N SER A 88 -3.04 20.49 6.10
CA SER A 88 -1.85 19.93 6.70
C SER A 88 -2.19 19.90 8.18
N PRO A 89 -2.04 18.75 8.87
CA PRO A 89 -2.12 18.75 10.32
C PRO A 89 -1.37 19.99 10.76
N LYS A 90 -2.10 20.93 11.40
CA LYS A 90 -1.50 22.16 11.92
C LYS A 90 -0.21 21.70 12.58
N PRO A 91 0.98 22.22 12.21
CA PRO A 91 2.23 21.68 12.72
C PRO A 91 2.04 21.58 14.22
N THR A 92 2.01 20.33 14.71
CA THR A 92 1.99 20.11 16.13
C THR A 92 3.16 20.94 16.63
N PRO A 93 2.96 21.82 17.64
CA PRO A 93 4.07 22.51 18.26
C PRO A 93 5.20 21.49 18.48
N PRO A 94 6.49 21.85 18.31
CA PRO A 94 7.59 20.94 18.62
C PRO A 94 7.46 20.55 20.10
N GLY A 95 6.81 19.42 20.32
CA GLY A 95 6.12 19.11 21.56
C GLY A 95 5.93 17.62 21.57
N ASN A 96 7.01 16.96 22.00
CA ASN A 96 7.25 15.52 22.09
C ASN A 96 7.25 14.81 20.72
N THR A 97 8.43 14.38 20.28
CA THR A 97 8.66 13.48 19.13
C THR A 97 8.06 12.08 19.33
N GLY A 98 7.18 11.91 20.32
CA GLY A 98 6.58 10.65 20.73
C GLY A 98 7.62 9.71 21.26
N GLU A 99 7.39 9.19 22.45
CA GLU A 99 8.17 8.04 22.88
C GLU A 99 7.85 6.86 21.95
N ILE A 100 8.88 6.20 21.43
CA ILE A 100 8.71 4.94 20.70
C ILE A 100 8.89 3.85 21.74
N ARG A 101 7.90 2.96 21.87
CA ARG A 101 7.94 1.85 22.83
C ARG A 101 7.81 0.52 22.10
N PRO A 102 8.55 -0.52 22.52
CA PRO A 102 8.30 -1.87 22.05
C PRO A 102 6.92 -2.32 22.51
N ILE A 103 6.26 -3.15 21.72
CA ILE A 103 4.99 -3.78 22.09
C ILE A 103 5.32 -5.19 22.64
N PRO A 104 5.26 -5.40 23.97
CA PRO A 104 5.64 -6.68 24.58
C PRO A 104 4.58 -7.76 24.39
N ASP A 105 3.30 -7.39 24.32
CA ASP A 105 2.19 -8.30 24.03
C ASP A 105 1.54 -7.96 22.69
N ILE A 106 1.85 -8.77 21.68
CA ILE A 106 1.33 -8.65 20.31
C ILE A 106 0.28 -9.73 20.00
N GLY A 107 -0.20 -10.45 21.02
CA GLY A 107 -1.14 -11.56 20.87
C GLY A 107 -0.53 -12.71 20.06
N THR A 108 -1.19 -13.06 18.96
CA THR A 108 -0.85 -14.23 18.12
C THR A 108 0.24 -13.97 17.07
N LEU A 109 0.72 -12.74 16.96
CA LEU A 109 1.77 -12.40 16.00
C LEU A 109 3.11 -13.03 16.40
N LYS A 110 3.83 -13.55 15.41
CA LYS A 110 5.15 -14.17 15.61
C LYS A 110 6.23 -13.13 15.94
N ARG A 111 7.25 -13.55 16.70
CA ARG A 111 8.48 -12.77 16.95
C ARG A 111 9.68 -13.26 16.15
N GLU A 112 9.58 -14.44 15.56
CA GLU A 112 10.61 -15.02 14.72
C GLU A 112 9.94 -15.68 13.52
N ILE A 113 10.65 -15.68 12.40
CA ILE A 113 10.27 -16.41 11.20
C ILE A 113 11.38 -17.39 10.88
N GLU A 114 11.00 -18.62 10.60
CA GLU A 114 11.85 -19.64 10.00
C GLU A 114 10.96 -20.61 9.24
N GLN A 115 10.80 -20.39 7.94
CA GLN A 115 9.82 -21.14 7.14
C GLN A 115 10.24 -21.21 5.67
N ASN A 116 9.71 -22.20 4.96
CA ASN A 116 9.79 -22.31 3.51
C ASN A 116 8.61 -21.58 2.83
N SER A 117 8.86 -21.01 1.67
CA SER A 117 7.86 -20.42 0.78
C SER A 117 8.20 -20.75 -0.68
N TRP A 118 7.39 -20.26 -1.62
CA TRP A 118 7.57 -20.46 -3.05
C TRP A 118 7.75 -19.14 -3.77
N SER A 119 8.75 -19.06 -4.65
CA SER A 119 9.03 -17.88 -5.48
C SER A 119 9.11 -18.29 -6.95
N PRO A 120 8.71 -17.44 -7.91
CA PRO A 120 8.98 -17.73 -9.30
C PRO A 120 10.49 -17.73 -9.55
N VAL A 121 10.94 -18.58 -10.46
CA VAL A 121 12.31 -18.53 -10.98
C VAL A 121 12.49 -17.22 -11.74
N GLN A 122 13.56 -16.48 -11.44
CA GLN A 122 13.76 -15.12 -11.97
C GLN A 122 13.78 -15.04 -13.50
N SER A 123 14.34 -16.04 -14.19
CA SER A 123 14.33 -16.11 -15.66
C SER A 123 12.92 -16.20 -16.24
N SER A 124 12.04 -16.97 -15.56
CA SER A 124 10.69 -17.21 -16.03
C SER A 124 9.87 -15.92 -16.06
N LEU A 125 10.10 -14.99 -15.12
CA LEU A 125 9.44 -13.68 -15.14
C LEU A 125 9.70 -12.90 -16.43
N ARG A 126 10.91 -13.04 -16.99
CA ARG A 126 11.43 -12.23 -18.10
C ARG A 126 11.17 -12.81 -19.48
N SER A 127 10.96 -14.12 -19.58
CA SER A 127 11.02 -14.79 -20.88
C SER A 127 10.03 -15.93 -21.08
N GLU A 128 9.38 -16.43 -20.03
CA GLU A 128 8.55 -17.63 -20.14
C GLU A 128 7.06 -17.33 -19.93
N MET A 129 6.19 -17.93 -20.74
CA MET A 129 4.74 -17.78 -20.58
C MET A 129 4.19 -18.42 -19.31
N LEU A 130 4.92 -19.34 -18.69
CA LEU A 130 4.55 -19.99 -17.43
C LEU A 130 5.68 -19.77 -16.43
N PHE A 131 5.33 -19.58 -15.15
CA PHE A 131 6.36 -19.47 -14.11
C PHE A 131 6.92 -20.84 -13.78
N GLY A 132 8.24 -20.98 -13.88
CA GLY A 132 8.95 -21.95 -13.06
C GLY A 132 8.86 -21.52 -11.59
N TRP A 133 8.66 -22.46 -10.67
CA TRP A 133 8.60 -22.18 -9.23
C TRP A 133 9.74 -22.88 -8.50
N THR A 134 10.32 -22.18 -7.53
CA THR A 134 11.36 -22.74 -6.67
C THR A 134 11.02 -22.50 -5.20
N GLY A 135 11.39 -23.45 -4.36
CA GLY A 135 11.35 -23.28 -2.91
C GLY A 135 12.38 -22.25 -2.48
N VAL A 136 12.00 -21.40 -1.52
CA VAL A 136 12.90 -20.46 -0.83
C VAL A 136 12.70 -20.60 0.67
N ARG A 137 13.76 -20.36 1.45
CA ARG A 137 13.71 -20.39 2.92
C ARG A 137 14.13 -19.04 3.46
N GLY A 138 13.31 -18.49 4.33
CA GLY A 138 13.57 -17.22 5.00
C GLY A 138 13.66 -17.42 6.50
N LYS A 139 14.61 -16.70 7.13
CA LYS A 139 14.78 -16.65 8.58
C LYS A 139 15.03 -15.21 9.04
N GLY A 140 14.41 -14.81 10.14
CA GLY A 140 14.54 -13.44 10.66
C GLY A 140 13.77 -13.20 11.96
N LYS A 141 13.99 -12.03 12.55
CA LYS A 141 13.36 -11.59 13.81
C LYS A 141 12.38 -10.44 13.57
N LEU A 142 11.26 -10.48 14.28
CA LEU A 142 10.19 -9.50 14.21
C LEU A 142 10.14 -8.67 15.49
N PHE A 143 10.04 -7.36 15.30
CA PHE A 143 9.89 -6.37 16.37
C PHE A 143 8.66 -5.53 16.07
N TYR A 144 7.96 -5.10 17.11
CA TYR A 144 6.76 -4.30 16.98
C TYR A 144 6.86 -3.11 17.92
N PHE A 145 6.50 -1.94 17.41
CA PHE A 145 6.64 -0.68 18.12
C PHE A 145 5.35 0.13 18.04
N GLU A 146 5.11 0.91 19.08
CA GLU A 146 4.11 1.95 19.10
C GLU A 146 4.74 3.32 19.30
N LEU A 147 4.11 4.36 18.76
CA LEU A 147 4.31 5.73 19.18
C LEU A 147 3.34 6.04 20.31
N ASP A 148 3.85 6.60 21.41
CA ASP A 148 3.01 7.13 22.48
C ASP A 148 2.40 8.49 22.09
N GLU A 149 1.67 8.48 20.98
CA GLU A 149 1.02 9.63 20.39
C GLU A 149 -0.26 9.19 19.65
N THR A 150 -1.26 10.06 19.63
CA THR A 150 -2.50 9.86 18.85
C THR A 150 -2.31 10.34 17.42
N VAL A 151 -1.44 9.64 16.67
CA VAL A 151 -1.08 9.95 15.28
C VAL A 151 -1.21 8.72 14.38
N VAL A 152 -1.05 8.91 13.08
CA VAL A 152 -0.97 7.82 12.10
C VAL A 152 0.28 8.03 11.23
N PRO A 153 1.13 7.01 11.00
CA PRO A 153 1.10 5.70 11.64
C PRO A 153 1.53 5.78 13.11
N ARG A 154 0.83 5.05 13.98
CA ARG A 154 1.17 4.81 15.39
C ARG A 154 1.90 3.48 15.57
N TRP A 155 1.56 2.47 14.78
CA TRP A 155 2.06 1.11 14.95
C TRP A 155 3.04 0.75 13.83
N PHE A 156 4.12 0.07 14.19
CA PHE A 156 5.18 -0.33 13.27
C PHE A 156 5.56 -1.79 13.52
N GLY A 157 5.74 -2.54 12.44
CA GLY A 157 6.33 -3.87 12.45
C GLY A 157 7.66 -3.79 11.73
N VAL A 158 8.67 -4.46 12.27
CA VAL A 158 10.03 -4.45 11.76
C VAL A 158 10.49 -5.88 11.63
N LEU A 159 11.04 -6.24 10.48
CA LEU A 159 11.62 -7.55 10.21
C LEU A 159 13.11 -7.38 9.90
N VAL A 160 13.93 -8.05 10.68
CA VAL A 160 15.39 -8.12 10.52
C VAL A 160 15.74 -9.52 10.00
N PRO A 161 16.23 -9.67 8.76
CA PRO A 161 16.76 -10.94 8.28
C PRO A 161 17.88 -11.48 9.19
N ASP A 162 17.97 -12.80 9.32
CA ASP A 162 19.03 -13.42 10.12
C ASP A 162 20.41 -13.05 9.56
N GLY A 163 21.33 -12.65 10.43
CA GLY A 163 22.66 -12.17 10.04
C GLY A 163 22.74 -10.72 9.57
N GLU A 164 21.63 -9.98 9.49
CA GLU A 164 21.66 -8.55 9.14
C GLU A 164 22.30 -7.71 10.26
N VAL A 165 23.23 -6.84 9.88
CA VAL A 165 24.00 -5.97 10.79
C VAL A 165 24.03 -4.51 10.35
N ASP A 166 23.69 -4.22 9.09
CA ASP A 166 23.60 -2.87 8.54
C ASP A 166 22.15 -2.37 8.59
N PHE A 167 21.87 -1.56 9.60
CA PHE A 167 20.56 -0.96 9.80
C PHE A 167 20.39 0.37 9.04
N SER A 168 21.39 0.82 8.28
CA SER A 168 21.30 2.07 7.51
C SER A 168 20.49 1.91 6.22
N LYS A 169 20.21 0.68 5.80
CA LYS A 169 19.45 0.37 4.58
C LYS A 169 18.13 -0.27 4.94
N ILE A 170 17.05 0.29 4.43
CA ILE A 170 15.70 -0.17 4.77
C ILE A 170 14.84 -0.46 3.54
N HIS A 171 13.83 -1.28 3.77
CA HIS A 171 12.71 -1.50 2.86
C HIS A 171 11.43 -1.11 3.57
N VAL A 172 10.64 -0.19 3.02
CA VAL A 172 9.34 0.21 3.61
C VAL A 172 8.21 -0.46 2.83
N PHE A 173 7.38 -1.27 3.50
CA PHE A 173 6.21 -1.89 2.88
C PHE A 173 4.92 -1.18 3.29
N PHE A 174 4.20 -0.66 2.29
CA PHE A 174 2.90 -0.02 2.42
C PHE A 174 1.78 -1.04 2.16
N HIS A 175 1.04 -1.38 3.20
CA HIS A 175 0.00 -2.39 3.18
C HIS A 175 -1.31 -1.92 2.48
N PRO A 176 -2.20 -2.86 2.09
CA PRO A 176 -3.54 -2.55 1.56
C PRO A 176 -4.41 -1.72 2.50
N LEU A 177 -5.47 -1.07 1.98
CA LEU A 177 -6.38 -0.27 2.80
C LEU A 177 -7.05 -1.12 3.90
N PRO A 178 -6.97 -0.71 5.18
CA PRO A 178 -7.57 -1.47 6.28
C PRO A 178 -9.07 -1.73 6.11
N GLY A 179 -9.81 -0.78 5.53
CA GLY A 179 -11.26 -0.90 5.36
C GLY A 179 -11.68 -2.09 4.48
N GLN A 180 -10.84 -2.48 3.52
CA GLN A 180 -11.09 -3.66 2.68
C GLN A 180 -10.96 -4.97 3.45
N ALA A 181 -10.22 -4.95 4.57
CA ALA A 181 -10.10 -6.07 5.49
C ALA A 181 -11.08 -5.95 6.69
N GLY A 182 -12.06 -5.03 6.62
CA GLY A 182 -13.09 -4.85 7.64
C GLY A 182 -12.63 -4.03 8.86
N TYR A 183 -11.47 -3.37 8.80
CA TYR A 183 -10.97 -2.56 9.91
C TYR A 183 -11.59 -1.16 9.93
N ASN A 184 -12.16 -0.80 11.09
CA ASN A 184 -12.77 0.50 11.33
C ASN A 184 -11.76 1.48 11.92
N ASP A 185 -11.37 2.53 11.19
CA ASP A 185 -10.42 3.56 11.63
C ASP A 185 -10.72 4.13 13.03
N ALA A 186 -11.98 4.18 13.46
CA ALA A 186 -12.35 4.65 14.80
C ALA A 186 -11.74 3.81 15.95
N THR A 187 -11.38 2.56 15.70
CA THR A 187 -10.77 1.66 16.69
C THR A 187 -9.25 1.62 16.62
N TYR A 188 -8.63 2.34 15.69
CA TYR A 188 -7.19 2.29 15.39
C TYR A 188 -6.30 2.56 16.61
N HIS A 189 -6.65 3.57 17.41
CA HIS A 189 -5.83 3.97 18.56
C HIS A 189 -5.95 3.02 19.75
N ASN A 190 -7.00 2.20 19.79
CA ASN A 190 -7.25 1.25 20.89
C ASN A 190 -6.65 -0.14 20.64
N ARG A 191 -5.67 -0.24 19.72
CA ARG A 191 -4.99 -1.47 19.24
C ARG A 191 -5.90 -2.46 18.50
N GLY A 192 -7.07 -2.79 19.05
CA GLY A 192 -8.19 -3.47 18.40
C GLY A 192 -7.80 -4.59 17.43
N ALA A 193 -8.57 -4.72 16.34
CA ALA A 193 -8.31 -5.72 15.30
C ALA A 193 -7.19 -5.32 14.32
N PHE A 194 -6.62 -4.11 14.44
CA PHE A 194 -5.67 -3.55 13.49
C PHE A 194 -4.35 -4.32 13.41
N PHE A 195 -3.97 -5.04 14.45
CA PHE A 195 -2.81 -5.94 14.40
C PHE A 195 -2.96 -7.05 13.37
N GLY A 196 -4.18 -7.40 12.96
CA GLY A 196 -4.40 -8.31 11.83
C GLY A 196 -3.85 -7.78 10.50
N ILE A 197 -3.51 -6.49 10.38
CA ILE A 197 -2.79 -5.95 9.22
C ILE A 197 -1.34 -6.44 9.17
N PHE A 198 -0.71 -6.74 10.32
CA PHE A 198 0.60 -7.37 10.39
C PHE A 198 0.63 -8.82 9.92
N ARG A 199 -0.48 -9.34 9.36
CA ARG A 199 -0.50 -10.67 8.75
C ARG A 199 0.59 -10.89 7.70
N TYR A 200 0.99 -9.85 6.99
CA TYR A 200 2.07 -9.89 5.99
C TYR A 200 3.47 -10.05 6.61
N LEU A 201 3.62 -9.78 7.91
CA LEU A 201 4.88 -9.93 8.63
C LEU A 201 4.89 -11.16 9.54
N GLY A 202 3.92 -11.28 10.44
CA GLY A 202 3.96 -12.26 11.52
C GLY A 202 2.65 -13.01 11.77
N GLY A 203 1.68 -12.91 10.86
CA GLY A 203 0.38 -13.59 10.96
C GLY A 203 0.18 -14.66 9.88
N ASP A 204 -1.05 -14.76 9.37
CA ASP A 204 -1.48 -15.82 8.43
C ASP A 204 -0.98 -15.65 6.99
N ARG A 205 -0.34 -14.51 6.65
CA ARG A 205 0.22 -14.19 5.33
C ARG A 205 1.72 -13.92 5.37
N ILE A 206 2.43 -14.67 6.22
CA ILE A 206 3.85 -14.51 6.53
C ILE A 206 4.78 -14.72 5.33
N ASP A 207 4.29 -15.29 4.23
CA ASP A 207 5.09 -15.55 3.03
C ASP A 207 5.82 -14.30 2.52
N LEU A 208 5.23 -13.10 2.61
CA LEU A 208 5.93 -11.85 2.26
C LEU A 208 7.22 -11.65 3.08
N ALA A 209 7.15 -11.88 4.39
CA ALA A 209 8.31 -11.79 5.29
C ALA A 209 9.33 -12.89 5.01
N VAL A 210 8.89 -14.13 4.77
CA VAL A 210 9.76 -15.26 4.41
C VAL A 210 10.53 -14.95 3.11
N GLN A 211 9.82 -14.48 2.08
CA GLN A 211 10.42 -14.09 0.80
C GLN A 211 11.39 -12.92 0.94
N PHE A 212 11.07 -11.92 1.79
CA PHE A 212 11.96 -10.80 2.06
C PHE A 212 13.28 -11.27 2.69
N CYS A 213 13.21 -12.09 3.74
CA CYS A 213 14.42 -12.64 4.38
C CYS A 213 15.20 -13.54 3.43
N ALA A 214 14.53 -14.39 2.64
CA ALA A 214 15.18 -15.24 1.67
C ALA A 214 15.92 -14.45 0.58
N ALA A 215 15.44 -13.23 0.24
CA ALA A 215 16.06 -12.39 -0.79
C ALA A 215 17.45 -11.87 -0.39
N ASN A 216 17.73 -11.83 0.91
CA ASN A 216 19.00 -11.40 1.49
C ASN A 216 19.51 -10.07 0.90
N THR A 217 18.66 -9.04 0.91
CA THR A 217 18.95 -7.76 0.25
C THR A 217 19.83 -6.80 1.05
N GLY A 218 20.33 -7.22 2.21
CA GLY A 218 21.12 -6.36 3.09
C GLY A 218 20.29 -5.21 3.70
N ARG A 219 19.00 -5.44 3.99
CA ARG A 219 18.03 -4.41 4.39
C ARG A 219 17.10 -4.89 5.50
N VAL A 220 16.72 -3.97 6.37
CA VAL A 220 15.65 -4.16 7.37
C VAL A 220 14.31 -3.75 6.78
N LEU A 221 13.28 -4.60 6.90
CA LEU A 221 11.92 -4.28 6.45
C LEU A 221 11.14 -3.57 7.56
N ILE A 222 10.56 -2.42 7.25
CA ILE A 222 9.68 -1.65 8.13
C ILE A 222 8.28 -1.58 7.49
N MET A 223 7.25 -1.91 8.26
CA MET A 223 5.86 -1.84 7.87
C MET A 223 5.08 -0.92 8.84
N PRO A 224 4.90 0.36 8.49
CA PRO A 224 4.01 1.26 9.22
C PRO A 224 2.54 0.89 8.96
N LEU A 225 1.70 0.98 10.00
CA LEU A 225 0.26 0.74 9.91
C LEU A 225 -0.51 2.04 9.76
N PHE A 226 -1.24 2.17 8.68
CA PHE A 226 -2.06 3.34 8.36
C PHE A 226 -3.55 3.05 8.53
N THR A 227 -4.31 4.12 8.73
CA THR A 227 -5.77 4.15 8.64
C THR A 227 -6.20 4.52 7.22
N ASN A 228 -7.46 4.26 6.86
CA ASN A 228 -7.98 4.70 5.56
C ASN A 228 -7.90 6.24 5.40
N GLN A 229 -8.09 6.99 6.49
CA GLN A 229 -8.11 8.45 6.50
C GLN A 229 -6.84 9.12 5.96
N VAL A 230 -5.67 8.48 6.10
CA VAL A 230 -4.39 9.08 5.69
C VAL A 230 -3.90 8.60 4.33
N GLY A 231 -4.76 7.98 3.52
CA GLY A 231 -4.43 7.46 2.19
C GLY A 231 -3.70 8.46 1.29
N SER A 232 -4.12 9.73 1.32
CA SER A 232 -3.55 10.80 0.48
C SER A 232 -2.45 11.62 1.17
N THR A 233 -2.19 11.40 2.46
CA THR A 233 -1.22 12.20 3.22
C THR A 233 -0.07 11.39 3.79
N CYS A 234 -0.24 10.08 3.96
CA CYS A 234 0.66 9.21 4.73
C CYS A 234 0.84 9.68 6.21
N GLY A 235 -0.13 10.47 6.70
CA GLY A 235 -0.19 10.94 8.07
C GLY A 235 1.04 11.77 8.46
N VAL A 236 1.66 11.46 9.60
CA VAL A 236 2.85 12.18 10.08
C VAL A 236 4.14 11.67 9.45
N LEU A 237 4.11 10.53 8.75
CA LEU A 237 5.32 9.84 8.31
C LEU A 237 6.18 10.69 7.37
N PRO A 238 5.67 11.39 6.33
CA PRO A 238 6.54 12.12 5.42
C PRO A 238 7.37 13.21 6.10
N ALA A 239 6.86 13.84 7.16
CA ALA A 239 7.58 14.89 7.88
C ALA A 239 8.55 14.35 8.94
N ARG A 240 8.35 13.12 9.42
CA ARG A 240 9.04 12.57 10.61
C ARG A 240 9.81 11.28 10.34
N TRP A 241 9.83 10.77 9.12
CA TRP A 241 10.32 9.41 8.85
C TRP A 241 11.78 9.19 9.26
N GLU A 242 12.65 10.19 9.11
CA GLU A 242 14.07 10.05 9.46
C GLU A 242 14.24 9.79 10.95
N ASP A 243 13.58 10.60 11.78
CA ASP A 243 13.58 10.42 13.24
C ASP A 243 12.91 9.10 13.63
N LEU A 244 11.70 8.84 13.12
CA LEU A 244 10.91 7.67 13.49
C LEU A 244 11.62 6.37 13.12
N PHE A 245 12.04 6.23 11.87
CA PHE A 245 12.73 5.02 11.42
C PHE A 245 14.12 4.92 12.05
N GLY A 246 14.87 6.02 12.17
CA GLY A 246 16.19 6.00 12.81
C GLY A 246 16.14 5.52 14.27
N ARG A 247 15.14 5.97 15.05
CA ARG A 247 14.91 5.53 16.43
C ARG A 247 14.42 4.09 16.51
N ILE A 248 13.47 3.71 15.65
CA ILE A 248 13.00 2.30 15.55
C ILE A 248 14.16 1.35 15.25
N LEU A 249 15.04 1.72 14.31
CA LEU A 249 16.20 0.91 13.93
C LEU A 249 17.24 0.84 15.05
N ALA A 250 17.47 1.94 15.78
CA ALA A 250 18.34 1.94 16.96
C ALA A 250 17.82 0.96 18.03
N MET A 251 16.52 1.01 18.34
CA MET A 251 15.88 0.09 19.28
C MET A 251 15.90 -1.36 18.77
N THR A 252 15.71 -1.56 17.47
CA THR A 252 15.76 -2.90 16.87
C THR A 252 17.16 -3.49 16.99
N LYS A 253 18.20 -2.67 16.73
CA LYS A 253 19.61 -3.06 16.85
C LYS A 253 20.00 -3.43 18.29
N SER A 254 19.38 -2.82 19.30
CA SER A 254 19.56 -3.18 20.72
C SER A 254 18.71 -4.38 21.18
N GLY A 255 18.04 -5.09 20.26
CA GLY A 255 17.18 -6.22 20.61
C GLY A 255 15.81 -5.82 21.15
N GLY A 256 15.37 -4.59 20.92
CA GLY A 256 14.09 -4.06 21.40
C GLY A 256 14.14 -3.43 22.79
N ALA A 257 15.34 -3.18 23.33
CA ALA A 257 15.51 -2.53 24.63
C ALA A 257 15.24 -1.01 24.54
N ASP A 258 14.49 -0.49 25.52
CA ASP A 258 14.28 0.94 25.70
C ASP A 258 15.61 1.67 25.99
N GLY A 259 15.77 2.87 25.42
CA GLY A 259 16.97 3.70 25.63
C GLY A 259 18.10 3.52 24.61
N ALA A 260 17.83 2.95 23.43
CA ALA A 260 18.85 2.79 22.39
C ALA A 260 19.48 4.12 21.94
N ASN A 261 20.81 4.13 21.89
CA ASN A 261 21.66 5.27 21.55
C ASN A 261 21.51 5.66 20.08
N SER A 262 21.32 6.97 19.86
CA SER A 262 21.34 7.73 18.59
C SER A 262 20.54 7.15 17.43
N PRO A 263 19.61 7.92 16.82
CA PRO A 263 18.90 7.49 15.62
C PRO A 263 19.85 6.98 14.54
N VAL A 264 19.55 5.83 13.94
CA VAL A 264 20.31 5.29 12.82
C VAL A 264 20.09 6.18 11.60
N ALA A 265 21.18 6.66 11.00
CA ALA A 265 21.11 7.41 9.75
C ALA A 265 20.78 6.46 8.58
N ILE A 266 19.67 6.74 7.90
CA ILE A 266 19.22 5.94 6.76
C ILE A 266 19.87 6.48 5.48
N THR A 267 20.61 5.61 4.80
CA THR A 267 21.39 5.93 3.59
C THR A 267 20.73 5.39 2.33
N ASP A 268 19.95 4.32 2.44
CA ASP A 268 19.30 3.64 1.32
C ASP A 268 17.89 3.16 1.72
N MET A 269 16.93 3.39 0.83
CA MET A 269 15.54 3.03 1.03
C MET A 269 14.91 2.47 -0.24
N ILE A 270 14.40 1.25 -0.16
CA ILE A 270 13.41 0.73 -1.11
C ILE A 270 12.02 0.93 -0.52
N VAL A 271 11.05 1.30 -1.34
CA VAL A 271 9.65 1.29 -0.92
C VAL A 271 8.85 0.29 -1.75
N SER A 272 7.88 -0.35 -1.14
CA SER A 272 7.00 -1.28 -1.82
C SER A 272 5.55 -1.07 -1.43
N SER A 273 4.62 -1.34 -2.33
CA SER A 273 3.19 -1.19 -2.07
C SER A 273 2.38 -2.32 -2.66
N PHE A 274 1.28 -2.67 -2.01
CA PHE A 274 0.31 -3.65 -2.52
C PHE A 274 -1.11 -3.13 -2.34
N SER A 275 -2.00 -3.42 -3.29
CA SER A 275 -3.36 -2.89 -3.32
C SER A 275 -3.36 -1.36 -3.21
N ASN A 276 -4.31 -0.81 -2.46
CA ASN A 276 -4.36 0.61 -2.12
C ASN A 276 -3.15 1.14 -1.31
N GLY A 277 -2.20 0.29 -0.92
CA GLY A 277 -0.93 0.73 -0.33
C GLY A 277 -0.16 1.70 -1.23
N ILE A 278 -0.43 1.70 -2.53
CA ILE A 278 0.16 2.64 -3.48
C ILE A 278 -0.16 4.10 -3.13
N SER A 279 -1.32 4.39 -2.54
CA SER A 279 -1.72 5.74 -2.14
C SER A 279 -0.81 6.28 -1.03
N TYR A 280 -0.59 5.48 0.02
CA TYR A 280 0.36 5.83 1.09
C TYR A 280 1.78 5.97 0.56
N SER A 281 2.20 5.03 -0.29
CA SER A 281 3.53 5.02 -0.87
C SER A 281 3.78 6.24 -1.75
N HIS A 282 2.79 6.63 -2.57
CA HIS A 282 2.84 7.84 -3.38
C HIS A 282 2.89 9.10 -2.51
N ALA A 283 2.02 9.21 -1.51
CA ALA A 283 2.01 10.35 -0.58
C ALA A 283 3.33 10.48 0.20
N PHE A 284 3.93 9.35 0.60
CA PHE A 284 5.24 9.31 1.21
C PHE A 284 6.34 9.79 0.25
N ARG A 285 6.50 9.14 -0.91
CA ARG A 285 7.54 9.48 -1.89
C ARG A 285 7.48 10.94 -2.35
N SER A 286 6.26 11.49 -2.52
CA SER A 286 6.06 12.86 -2.99
C SER A 286 6.34 13.94 -1.95
N ARG A 287 6.34 13.60 -0.65
CA ARG A 287 6.41 14.59 0.44
C ARG A 287 7.59 14.41 1.38
N ALA A 288 8.17 13.22 1.43
CA ALA A 288 9.19 12.86 2.42
C ALA A 288 10.59 13.40 2.13
N GLY A 289 10.80 14.07 0.99
CA GLY A 289 12.11 14.61 0.63
C GLY A 289 13.19 13.52 0.55
N LEU A 290 12.86 12.36 -0.04
CA LEU A 290 13.72 11.17 -0.02
C LEU A 290 15.08 11.40 -0.73
N ARG A 291 15.16 12.36 -1.65
CA ARG A 291 16.39 12.70 -2.42
C ARG A 291 17.04 11.42 -2.97
N GLU A 292 18.36 11.31 -2.85
CA GLU A 292 19.18 10.18 -3.31
C GLU A 292 18.99 8.91 -2.48
N ARG A 293 18.26 8.96 -1.35
CA ARG A 293 18.03 7.79 -0.49
C ARG A 293 16.97 6.85 -1.04
N LEU A 294 16.09 7.30 -1.95
CA LEU A 294 15.15 6.39 -2.60
C LEU A 294 15.91 5.56 -3.65
N ALA A 295 16.25 4.33 -3.29
CA ALA A 295 17.03 3.40 -4.12
C ALA A 295 16.17 2.57 -5.06
N GLY A 296 14.87 2.40 -4.77
CA GLY A 296 13.96 1.71 -5.67
C GLY A 296 12.52 1.65 -5.21
N VAL A 297 11.63 1.27 -6.13
CA VAL A 297 10.18 1.14 -5.88
C VAL A 297 9.65 -0.18 -6.40
N ILE A 298 8.92 -0.92 -5.57
CA ILE A 298 8.20 -2.13 -5.95
C ILE A 298 6.69 -1.87 -5.88
N ASP A 299 5.98 -2.12 -6.96
CA ASP A 299 4.52 -2.04 -7.03
C ASP A 299 3.94 -3.43 -7.28
N PHE A 300 3.28 -4.01 -6.27
CA PHE A 300 2.69 -5.35 -6.32
C PHE A 300 1.32 -5.43 -7.01
N ASP A 301 0.83 -4.33 -7.59
CA ASP A 301 -0.40 -4.31 -8.38
C ASP A 301 -0.19 -3.82 -9.81
N GLY A 302 0.64 -2.78 -9.95
CA GLY A 302 0.76 -2.03 -11.18
C GLY A 302 -0.53 -1.36 -11.64
N ALA A 303 -0.79 -1.39 -12.95
CA ALA A 303 -1.90 -0.68 -13.58
C ALA A 303 -3.30 -1.15 -13.15
N ILE A 304 -3.41 -2.34 -12.54
CA ILE A 304 -4.69 -2.91 -12.04
C ILE A 304 -4.96 -2.49 -10.60
N SER A 305 -4.06 -1.73 -9.98
CA SER A 305 -4.34 -1.12 -8.69
C SER A 305 -5.63 -0.30 -8.75
N THR A 306 -6.37 -0.26 -7.64
CA THR A 306 -7.47 0.68 -7.42
C THR A 306 -7.08 2.13 -7.71
N SER A 307 -5.78 2.44 -7.63
CA SER A 307 -5.19 3.73 -8.02
C SER A 307 -4.15 3.58 -9.14
N GLY A 308 -4.49 2.87 -10.23
CA GLY A 308 -3.56 2.59 -11.34
C GLY A 308 -2.88 3.83 -11.96
N HIS A 309 -3.50 5.01 -11.87
CA HIS A 309 -2.88 6.28 -12.26
C HIS A 309 -1.67 6.65 -11.39
N LEU A 310 -1.66 6.33 -10.09
CA LEU A 310 -0.51 6.52 -9.20
C LEU A 310 0.61 5.52 -9.51
N SER A 311 0.25 4.28 -9.83
CA SER A 311 1.20 3.24 -10.28
C SER A 311 1.89 3.62 -11.59
N ALA A 312 1.17 4.26 -12.51
CA ALA A 312 1.73 4.77 -13.76
C ALA A 312 2.76 5.90 -13.54
N GLN A 313 2.61 6.69 -12.47
CA GLN A 313 3.51 7.80 -12.13
C GLN A 313 4.84 7.36 -11.50
N ILE A 314 5.04 6.06 -11.21
CA ILE A 314 6.30 5.56 -10.61
C ILE A 314 7.41 5.52 -11.65
N VAL A 315 8.02 6.66 -11.95
CA VAL A 315 9.11 6.74 -12.94
C VAL A 315 10.50 6.92 -12.31
N THR A 316 10.54 7.15 -10.99
CA THR A 316 11.78 7.35 -10.24
C THR A 316 11.94 6.31 -9.12
N PRO A 317 13.18 5.83 -8.90
CA PRO A 317 14.41 6.17 -9.62
C PRO A 317 14.44 5.48 -11.01
N PRO A 318 14.99 6.11 -12.06
CA PRO A 318 15.10 5.48 -13.38
C PRO A 318 15.80 4.12 -13.31
N GLY A 319 15.22 3.10 -13.96
CA GLY A 319 15.74 1.73 -13.95
C GLY A 319 15.58 0.97 -12.62
N ARG A 320 15.10 1.61 -11.55
CA ARG A 320 14.95 1.02 -10.21
C ARG A 320 13.48 0.90 -9.79
N VAL A 321 12.64 0.48 -10.73
CA VAL A 321 11.21 0.25 -10.49
C VAL A 321 10.85 -1.15 -10.92
N ALA A 322 10.19 -1.92 -10.04
CA ALA A 322 9.59 -3.21 -10.36
C ALA A 322 8.07 -3.12 -10.24
N ARG A 323 7.33 -3.41 -11.30
CA ARG A 323 5.87 -3.45 -11.31
C ARG A 323 5.40 -4.87 -11.60
N MET A 324 4.82 -5.51 -10.60
CA MET A 324 4.24 -6.83 -10.66
C MET A 324 2.76 -6.70 -11.03
N GLN A 325 2.46 -6.67 -12.34
CA GLN A 325 1.15 -6.24 -12.84
C GLN A 325 0.30 -7.40 -13.29
N GLN A 326 -0.97 -7.48 -12.89
CA GLN A 326 -1.90 -8.53 -13.35
C GLN A 326 -2.39 -8.36 -14.80
N MET A 327 -1.53 -7.86 -15.70
CA MET A 327 -1.85 -7.69 -17.12
C MET A 327 -1.46 -8.92 -17.93
N PHE A 328 -2.15 -9.14 -19.04
CA PHE A 328 -1.71 -10.09 -20.05
C PHE A 328 -0.54 -9.53 -20.86
N ALA A 329 0.38 -10.40 -21.26
CA ALA A 329 1.43 -10.12 -22.22
C ALA A 329 1.65 -11.35 -23.09
N VAL A 330 2.03 -11.14 -24.34
CA VAL A 330 2.50 -12.20 -25.24
C VAL A 330 3.99 -12.46 -24.96
N GLU A 331 4.42 -13.70 -25.18
CA GLU A 331 5.79 -14.16 -24.86
C GLU A 331 6.88 -13.24 -25.38
N LYS A 332 6.78 -12.84 -26.66
CA LYS A 332 7.73 -11.94 -27.32
C LYS A 332 7.88 -10.56 -26.67
N ALA A 333 6.90 -10.11 -25.89
CA ALA A 333 6.93 -8.81 -25.21
C ALA A 333 7.56 -8.88 -23.81
N LEU A 334 7.73 -10.09 -23.24
CA LEU A 334 8.23 -10.25 -21.87
C LEU A 334 9.65 -9.68 -21.67
N PRO A 335 10.62 -9.88 -22.58
CA PRO A 335 11.97 -9.32 -22.41
C PRO A 335 11.96 -7.79 -22.36
N ASP A 336 11.25 -7.14 -23.30
CA ASP A 336 11.16 -5.68 -23.37
C ASP A 336 10.46 -5.08 -22.15
N LEU A 337 9.39 -5.74 -21.66
CA LEU A 337 8.71 -5.34 -20.44
C LEU A 337 9.62 -5.49 -19.22
N ALA A 338 10.41 -6.56 -19.15
CA ALA A 338 11.36 -6.78 -18.06
C ALA A 338 12.47 -5.72 -18.01
N VAL A 339 12.98 -5.25 -19.15
CA VAL A 339 13.95 -4.12 -19.21
C VAL A 339 13.34 -2.84 -18.64
N ARG A 340 12.02 -2.66 -18.80
CA ARG A 340 11.26 -1.54 -18.22
C ARG A 340 10.83 -1.78 -16.77
N GLY A 341 11.24 -2.90 -16.17
CA GLY A 341 10.84 -3.31 -14.84
C GLY A 341 9.35 -3.61 -14.70
N ILE A 342 8.71 -4.08 -15.76
CA ILE A 342 7.30 -4.50 -15.79
C ILE A 342 7.26 -6.02 -15.91
N PHE A 343 6.61 -6.67 -14.94
CA PHE A 343 6.47 -8.12 -14.86
C PHE A 343 4.99 -8.49 -14.92
N PRO A 344 4.49 -8.96 -16.08
CA PRO A 344 3.11 -9.39 -16.23
C PRO A 344 2.83 -10.65 -15.41
N LEU A 345 1.84 -10.65 -14.52
CA LEU A 345 1.46 -11.77 -13.66
C LEU A 345 -0.02 -12.19 -13.88
N PRO A 346 -0.50 -12.36 -15.12
CA PRO A 346 -1.86 -12.82 -15.34
C PRO A 346 -1.98 -14.25 -14.83
N SER A 347 -3.19 -14.62 -14.40
CA SER A 347 -3.45 -15.94 -13.80
C SER A 347 -2.85 -17.13 -14.56
N PRO A 348 -2.91 -17.21 -15.90
CA PRO A 348 -2.37 -18.36 -16.62
C PRO A 348 -0.89 -18.65 -16.34
N ARG A 349 -0.05 -17.63 -16.09
CA ARG A 349 1.37 -17.84 -15.78
C ARG A 349 1.58 -18.59 -14.46
N TRP A 350 0.61 -18.55 -13.55
CA TRP A 350 0.65 -19.22 -12.25
C TRP A 350 0.27 -20.69 -12.29
N LEU A 351 -0.19 -21.21 -13.44
CA LEU A 351 -0.77 -22.55 -13.56
C LEU A 351 0.18 -23.57 -14.20
N SER A 352 1.50 -23.34 -14.11
CA SER A 352 2.51 -24.30 -14.58
C SER A 352 2.42 -25.65 -13.87
N ASP A 353 2.94 -26.70 -14.48
CA ASP A 353 2.96 -28.03 -13.87
C ASP A 353 3.78 -28.09 -12.57
N THR A 354 4.75 -27.19 -12.42
CA THR A 354 5.56 -27.04 -11.21
C THR A 354 4.94 -26.09 -10.19
N SER A 355 3.76 -25.52 -10.46
CA SER A 355 3.15 -24.53 -9.59
C SER A 355 2.57 -25.16 -8.32
N PRO A 356 2.95 -24.67 -7.14
CA PRO A 356 2.32 -25.10 -5.88
C PRO A 356 0.85 -24.62 -5.80
N PHE A 357 0.42 -23.74 -6.72
CA PHE A 357 -0.90 -23.14 -6.73
C PHE A 357 -1.87 -23.77 -7.74
N LYS A 358 -1.39 -24.73 -8.55
CA LYS A 358 -2.15 -25.33 -9.66
C LYS A 358 -3.50 -25.93 -9.23
N THR A 359 -3.56 -26.50 -8.02
CA THR A 359 -4.76 -27.17 -7.49
C THR A 359 -5.70 -26.25 -6.73
N ILE A 360 -5.22 -25.08 -6.27
CA ILE A 360 -6.01 -24.13 -5.48
C ILE A 360 -6.54 -22.96 -6.30
N LEU A 361 -5.88 -22.62 -7.41
CA LEU A 361 -6.33 -21.54 -8.28
C LEU A 361 -7.45 -22.04 -9.21
N PRO A 362 -8.54 -21.27 -9.35
CA PRO A 362 -9.59 -21.58 -10.31
C PRO A 362 -9.03 -21.71 -11.72
N LYS A 363 -9.62 -22.58 -12.53
CA LYS A 363 -9.24 -22.73 -13.94
C LYS A 363 -9.80 -21.62 -14.84
N THR A 364 -10.84 -20.91 -14.38
CA THR A 364 -11.45 -19.82 -15.16
C THR A 364 -10.65 -18.52 -14.98
N PRO A 365 -10.32 -17.80 -16.06
CA PRO A 365 -9.48 -16.59 -15.97
C PRO A 365 -10.00 -15.53 -14.98
N GLN A 366 -11.31 -15.32 -14.93
CA GLN A 366 -11.94 -14.30 -14.07
C GLN A 366 -11.80 -14.64 -12.58
N ALA A 367 -12.12 -15.86 -12.17
CA ALA A 367 -12.03 -16.27 -10.77
C ALA A 367 -10.55 -16.39 -10.33
N ALA A 368 -9.69 -16.79 -11.26
CA ALA A 368 -8.28 -16.92 -11.00
C ALA A 368 -7.56 -15.57 -10.89
N LEU A 369 -8.01 -14.53 -11.59
CA LEU A 369 -7.52 -13.16 -11.40
C LEU A 369 -7.68 -12.70 -9.94
N LEU A 370 -8.87 -12.90 -9.37
CA LEU A 370 -9.18 -12.55 -7.98
C LEU A 370 -8.41 -13.42 -6.98
N ALA A 371 -8.20 -14.70 -7.30
CA ALA A 371 -7.46 -15.62 -6.44
C ALA A 371 -5.94 -15.34 -6.45
N VAL A 372 -5.38 -14.91 -7.59
CA VAL A 372 -3.96 -14.57 -7.71
C VAL A 372 -3.62 -13.25 -7.05
N HIS A 373 -4.52 -12.27 -7.06
CA HIS A 373 -4.26 -10.92 -6.54
C HIS A 373 -3.64 -10.93 -5.12
N PRO A 374 -4.24 -11.59 -4.11
CA PRO A 374 -3.66 -11.64 -2.77
C PRO A 374 -2.32 -12.39 -2.69
N LEU A 375 -1.99 -13.24 -3.67
CA LEU A 375 -0.75 -14.04 -3.69
C LEU A 375 0.47 -13.24 -4.20
N ILE A 376 0.26 -12.15 -4.94
CA ILE A 376 1.35 -11.42 -5.60
C ILE A 376 2.37 -10.90 -4.58
N ALA A 377 1.94 -10.11 -3.61
CA ALA A 377 2.87 -9.57 -2.61
C ALA A 377 3.53 -10.68 -1.76
N GLN A 378 2.84 -11.80 -1.57
CA GLN A 378 3.31 -12.94 -0.79
C GLN A 378 4.36 -13.78 -1.49
N HIS A 379 4.37 -13.84 -2.83
CA HIS A 379 5.26 -14.74 -3.58
C HIS A 379 6.17 -14.03 -4.57
N MET A 380 6.00 -12.73 -4.78
CA MET A 380 6.85 -11.93 -5.68
C MET A 380 7.90 -11.11 -4.94
N MET A 381 7.82 -11.00 -3.61
CA MET A 381 8.72 -10.17 -2.81
C MET A 381 10.19 -10.55 -3.00
N PHE A 382 10.53 -11.84 -3.03
CA PHE A 382 11.91 -12.29 -3.24
C PHE A 382 12.46 -11.81 -4.58
N THR A 383 11.73 -12.10 -5.65
CA THR A 383 12.20 -11.77 -7.00
C THR A 383 12.18 -10.27 -7.27
N ALA A 384 11.20 -9.54 -6.74
CA ALA A 384 11.14 -8.09 -6.81
C ALA A 384 12.32 -7.43 -6.08
N SER A 385 12.64 -7.92 -4.88
CA SER A 385 13.73 -7.38 -4.07
C SER A 385 15.09 -7.67 -4.71
N ARG A 386 15.29 -8.88 -5.25
CA ARG A 386 16.51 -9.24 -6.00
C ARG A 386 16.66 -8.53 -7.35
N TYR A 387 15.58 -8.01 -7.92
CA TYR A 387 15.67 -7.17 -9.11
C TYR A 387 16.23 -5.78 -8.79
N LEU A 388 16.01 -5.27 -7.57
CA LEU A 388 16.44 -3.94 -7.14
C LEU A 388 17.73 -3.93 -6.33
N ALA A 389 18.15 -5.07 -5.77
CA ALA A 389 19.48 -5.26 -5.18
C ALA A 389 20.54 -5.23 -6.29
#